data_AF-A0A7C8YJV8-F1
#
_entry.id   AF-A0A7C8YJV8-F1
#
_cell.length_a   1.000
_cell.length_b   1.000
_cell.length_c   1.000
_cell.angle_alpha   90.00
_cell.angle_beta   90.00
_cell.angle_gamma   90.00
#
_symmetry.space_group_name_H-M   'P 1'
#
loop_
_entity.id
_entity.type
_entity.pdbx_description
1 polymer ?
#
loop_
_entity_poly.entity_id
_entity_poly.type
_entity_poly.pdbx_seq_one_letter_code
_entity_poly.pdbx_strand_id
1 'polypeptide(L)'
;RREENVNLDLPQLVQEIQDKLTKGLVECMICYDMVKRTSPIWSCSSCFSIFHLNCIKKWARAPTSVDNSAEKSQGFNWRCPGCQSVQLKVAMEIHYICFCGKRRNPPSDLYLTPHSCGEPCGRPLEREATGTVLSKEDFCPHVCVLQCHPGPCPPCKAFAPPRPCPCGTKAITTRCSDRKSVHTCGQLC
;
A
#
# COMPACT_ATOMS: atom_id res chain seq x y z
N ARG A 1 11.78 28.82 7.10
CA ARG A 1 11.35 28.00 5.94
C ARG A 1 10.53 26.86 6.54
N ARG A 2 9.21 26.88 6.37
CA ARG A 2 8.27 26.03 7.13
C ARG A 2 8.51 24.56 6.77
N GLU A 3 8.73 23.74 7.79
CA GLU A 3 8.64 22.29 7.71
C GLU A 3 7.16 21.94 7.58
N GLU A 4 6.70 21.67 6.37
CA GLU A 4 5.39 21.07 6.14
C GLU A 4 5.47 19.62 6.58
N ASN A 5 5.12 19.41 7.85
CA ASN A 5 4.81 18.11 8.41
C ASN A 5 3.53 17.62 7.71
N VAL A 6 3.69 17.01 6.53
CA VAL A 6 2.56 16.45 5.78
C VAL A 6 2.14 15.17 6.51
N ASN A 7 1.35 15.36 7.57
CA ASN A 7 0.56 14.30 8.17
C ASN A 7 -0.56 13.97 7.16
N LEU A 8 -0.19 13.21 6.11
CA LEU A 8 -1.15 12.66 5.17
C LEU A 8 -2.00 11.66 5.95
N ASP A 9 -3.20 12.08 6.34
CA ASP A 9 -4.19 11.17 6.88
C ASP A 9 -4.41 10.08 5.83
N LEU A 10 -4.11 8.82 6.17
CA LEU A 10 -4.11 7.68 5.26
C LEU A 10 -5.40 7.55 4.41
N PRO A 11 -6.60 7.88 4.95
CA PRO A 11 -7.84 7.96 4.19
C PRO A 11 -7.82 9.03 3.08
N GLN A 12 -7.16 10.17 3.30
CA GLN A 12 -7.09 11.28 2.34
C GLN A 12 -6.32 10.89 1.08
N LEU A 13 -5.18 10.19 1.23
CA LEU A 13 -4.39 9.72 0.09
C LEU A 13 -5.17 8.74 -0.80
N VAL A 14 -5.92 7.81 -0.19
CA VAL A 14 -6.74 6.85 -0.94
C VAL A 14 -7.81 7.59 -1.76
N GLN A 15 -8.52 8.53 -1.13
CA GLN A 15 -9.55 9.33 -1.80
C GLN A 15 -8.97 10.16 -2.94
N GLU A 16 -7.81 10.80 -2.75
CA GLU A 16 -7.16 11.60 -3.78
C GLU A 16 -6.80 10.75 -5.02
N ILE A 17 -6.24 9.54 -4.81
CA ILE A 17 -5.92 8.64 -5.92
C ILE A 17 -7.20 8.16 -6.61
N GLN A 18 -8.25 7.83 -5.87
CA GLN A 18 -9.55 7.43 -6.44
C GLN A 18 -10.16 8.54 -7.30
N ASP A 19 -10.13 9.78 -6.82
CA ASP A 19 -10.65 10.94 -7.54
C ASP A 19 -9.87 11.19 -8.82
N LYS A 20 -8.53 11.19 -8.75
CA LYS A 20 -7.68 11.36 -9.92
C LYS A 20 -7.92 10.27 -10.95
N LEU A 21 -8.05 9.02 -10.53
CA LEU A 21 -8.37 7.90 -11.44
C LEU A 21 -9.73 8.08 -12.10
N THR A 22 -10.75 8.41 -11.31
CA THR A 22 -12.14 8.57 -11.81
C THR A 22 -12.25 9.72 -12.79
N LYS A 23 -11.53 10.82 -12.54
CA LYS A 23 -11.47 12.01 -13.41
C LYS A 23 -10.50 11.85 -14.59
N GLY A 24 -9.72 10.75 -14.65
CA GLY A 24 -8.71 10.54 -15.69
C GLY A 24 -7.52 11.51 -15.62
N LEU A 25 -7.18 12.00 -14.42
CA LEU A 25 -6.14 12.99 -14.14
C LEU A 25 -4.82 12.37 -13.68
N VAL A 26 -4.70 11.04 -13.72
CA VAL A 26 -3.45 10.35 -13.39
C VAL A 26 -2.54 10.41 -14.60
N GLU A 27 -1.42 11.10 -14.49
CA GLU A 27 -0.39 11.18 -15.53
C GLU A 27 0.69 10.10 -15.32
N CYS A 28 1.07 9.39 -16.38
CA CYS A 28 2.18 8.45 -16.33
C CYS A 28 3.51 9.19 -16.47
N MET A 29 4.30 9.31 -15.40
CA MET A 29 5.58 10.04 -15.39
C MET A 29 6.68 9.50 -16.34
N ILE A 30 6.44 8.39 -17.04
CA ILE A 30 7.38 7.83 -18.03
C ILE A 30 7.08 8.39 -19.44
N CYS A 31 5.80 8.52 -19.80
CA CYS A 31 5.39 8.98 -21.13
C CYS A 31 4.64 10.30 -21.13
N TYR A 32 4.33 10.85 -19.95
CA TYR A 32 3.56 12.08 -19.73
C TYR A 32 2.13 12.06 -20.30
N ASP A 33 1.61 10.87 -20.64
CA ASP A 33 0.22 10.70 -21.06
C ASP A 33 -0.69 10.36 -19.87
N MET A 34 -1.96 10.77 -19.99
CA MET A 34 -3.01 10.43 -19.04
C MET A 34 -3.35 8.93 -19.06
N VAL A 35 -3.38 8.32 -17.88
CA VAL A 35 -3.75 6.94 -17.65
C VAL A 35 -5.26 6.80 -17.75
N LYS A 36 -5.73 6.20 -18.84
CA LYS A 36 -7.15 5.96 -19.10
C LYS A 36 -7.65 4.77 -18.29
N ARG A 37 -8.97 4.76 -18.01
CA ARG A 37 -9.68 3.65 -17.34
C ARG A 37 -9.46 2.29 -18.01
N THR A 38 -9.37 2.28 -19.33
CA THR A 38 -9.19 1.06 -20.15
C THR A 38 -7.71 0.67 -20.31
N SER A 39 -6.78 1.56 -19.97
CA SER A 39 -5.35 1.28 -20.09
C SER A 39 -4.92 0.24 -19.06
N PRO A 40 -4.16 -0.81 -19.45
CA PRO A 40 -3.50 -1.67 -18.49
C PRO A 40 -2.46 -0.88 -17.69
N ILE A 41 -2.48 -1.02 -16.37
CA ILE A 41 -1.59 -0.29 -15.47
C ILE A 41 -0.70 -1.20 -14.62
N TRP A 42 0.29 -0.57 -14.00
CA TRP A 42 0.98 -1.07 -12.84
C TRP A 42 1.01 0.02 -11.77
N SER A 43 0.85 -0.35 -10.51
CA SER A 43 0.92 0.56 -9.35
C SER A 43 2.04 0.13 -8.40
N CYS A 44 2.86 1.08 -7.98
CA CYS A 44 3.91 0.82 -6.99
C CYS A 44 3.30 0.47 -5.62
N SER A 45 3.80 -0.58 -4.96
CA SER A 45 3.33 -0.95 -3.61
C SER A 45 3.87 -0.04 -2.50
N SER A 46 4.94 0.71 -2.77
CA SER A 46 5.59 1.61 -1.80
C SER A 46 5.00 3.02 -1.84
N CYS A 47 4.88 3.62 -3.02
CA CYS A 47 4.43 5.01 -3.18
C CYS A 47 3.07 5.15 -3.88
N PHE A 48 2.47 4.05 -4.33
CA PHE A 48 1.15 4.03 -4.97
C PHE A 48 1.02 4.82 -6.28
N SER A 49 2.13 5.33 -6.83
CA SER A 49 2.17 5.91 -8.18
C SER A 49 1.76 4.88 -9.22
N ILE A 50 1.01 5.33 -10.22
CA ILE A 50 0.39 4.52 -11.26
C ILE A 50 1.03 4.83 -12.60
N PHE A 51 1.38 3.78 -13.35
CA PHE A 51 2.03 3.87 -14.64
C PHE A 51 1.32 2.98 -15.65
N HIS A 52 1.40 3.33 -16.92
CA HIS A 52 1.04 2.41 -17.99
C HIS A 52 1.87 1.12 -17.91
N LEU A 53 1.23 -0.03 -18.09
CA LEU A 53 1.90 -1.33 -18.01
C LEU A 53 3.07 -1.43 -19.00
N ASN A 54 2.89 -0.93 -20.23
CA ASN A 54 3.93 -0.96 -21.24
C ASN A 54 5.11 -0.03 -20.89
N CYS A 55 4.82 1.13 -20.29
CA CYS A 55 5.87 2.06 -19.86
C CYS A 55 6.72 1.46 -18.75
N ILE A 56 6.10 0.89 -17.71
CA ILE A 56 6.86 0.30 -16.61
C ILE A 56 7.66 -0.95 -17.05
N LYS A 57 7.15 -1.75 -18.00
CA LYS A 57 7.87 -2.90 -18.55
C LYS A 57 9.12 -2.49 -19.33
N LYS A 58 9.03 -1.39 -20.09
CA LYS A 58 10.20 -0.81 -20.77
C LYS A 58 11.19 -0.24 -19.74
N TRP A 59 10.69 0.47 -18.74
CA TRP A 59 11.51 1.02 -17.66
C TRP A 59 12.29 -0.06 -16.91
N ALA A 60 11.63 -1.14 -16.50
CA ALA A 60 12.24 -2.27 -15.77
C ALA A 60 13.36 -3.00 -16.55
N ARG A 61 13.47 -2.78 -17.87
CA ARG A 61 14.54 -3.32 -18.71
C ARG A 61 15.63 -2.28 -19.01
N ALA A 62 15.41 -1.02 -18.67
CA ALA A 62 16.34 0.05 -18.96
C ALA A 62 17.54 -0.03 -18.01
N PRO A 63 18.79 0.10 -18.51
CA PRO A 63 19.99 0.08 -17.66
C PRO A 63 19.97 1.15 -16.57
N THR A 64 19.33 2.30 -16.82
CA THR A 64 19.18 3.41 -15.88
C THR A 64 18.30 3.08 -14.67
N SER A 65 17.49 2.02 -14.75
CA SER A 65 16.61 1.61 -13.66
C SER A 65 17.26 0.61 -12.70
N VAL A 66 18.36 -0.03 -13.11
CA VAL A 66 18.98 -1.14 -12.40
C VAL A 66 19.56 -0.68 -11.07
N ASP A 67 19.35 -1.49 -10.03
CA ASP A 67 19.98 -1.25 -8.75
C ASP A 67 21.28 -2.05 -8.60
N ASN A 68 22.42 -1.36 -8.71
CA ASN A 68 23.75 -1.95 -8.59
C ASN A 68 24.13 -2.33 -7.14
N SER A 69 23.32 -1.99 -6.14
CA SER A 69 23.65 -2.21 -4.72
C SER A 69 23.29 -3.59 -4.16
N ALA A 70 22.43 -4.37 -4.84
CA ALA A 70 22.12 -5.73 -4.39
C ALA A 70 23.11 -6.74 -4.96
N GLU A 71 23.80 -7.47 -4.09
CA GLU A 71 24.64 -8.61 -4.46
C GLU A 71 23.83 -9.60 -5.29
N LYS A 72 24.21 -9.76 -6.58
CA LYS A 72 24.07 -10.88 -7.55
C LYS A 72 23.01 -11.97 -7.31
N SER A 73 21.93 -11.68 -6.63
CA SER A 73 20.77 -12.55 -6.48
C SER A 73 19.84 -12.19 -7.63
N GLN A 74 20.07 -12.85 -8.75
CA GLN A 74 19.16 -12.90 -9.90
C GLN A 74 18.95 -11.61 -10.71
N GLY A 75 19.93 -10.70 -10.78
CA GLY A 75 20.15 -9.79 -11.95
C GLY A 75 18.99 -8.91 -12.47
N PHE A 76 17.87 -8.78 -11.76
CA PHE A 76 16.65 -8.15 -12.29
C PHE A 76 15.98 -7.23 -11.26
N ASN A 77 16.76 -6.56 -10.44
CA ASN A 77 16.28 -5.49 -9.57
C ASN A 77 16.20 -4.17 -10.34
N TRP A 78 15.08 -3.46 -10.21
CA TRP A 78 14.93 -2.14 -10.83
C TRP A 78 14.23 -1.19 -9.86
N ARG A 79 14.45 0.11 -10.02
CA ARG A 79 13.92 1.13 -9.12
C ARG A 79 12.62 1.73 -9.66
N CYS A 80 11.63 1.88 -8.79
CA CYS A 80 10.39 2.58 -9.14
C CYS A 80 10.69 4.01 -9.65
N PRO A 81 10.15 4.45 -10.81
CA PRO A 81 10.37 5.81 -11.30
C PRO A 81 9.87 6.90 -10.34
N GLY A 82 8.85 6.61 -9.53
CA GLY A 82 8.25 7.60 -8.63
C GLY A 82 8.96 7.77 -7.29
N CYS A 83 9.41 6.66 -6.67
CA CYS A 83 9.96 6.69 -5.31
C CYS A 83 11.31 5.98 -5.17
N GLN A 84 11.89 5.50 -6.27
CA GLN A 84 13.17 4.79 -6.33
C GLN A 84 13.29 3.52 -5.47
N SER A 85 12.17 3.03 -4.92
CA SER A 85 12.15 1.78 -4.16
C SER A 85 12.51 0.60 -5.06
N VAL A 86 13.36 -0.28 -4.55
CA VAL A 86 13.85 -1.45 -5.28
C VAL A 86 12.71 -2.44 -5.49
N GLN A 87 12.51 -2.84 -6.73
CA GLN A 87 11.53 -3.83 -7.15
C GLN A 87 12.27 -5.12 -7.49
N LEU A 88 11.92 -6.21 -6.80
CA LEU A 88 12.51 -7.53 -6.98
C LEU A 88 11.74 -8.38 -8.02
N LYS A 89 11.16 -7.73 -9.04
CA LYS A 89 10.32 -8.40 -10.05
C LYS A 89 10.92 -8.23 -11.43
N VAL A 90 11.06 -9.32 -12.17
CA VAL A 90 11.53 -9.22 -13.56
C VAL A 90 10.46 -8.57 -14.44
N ALA A 91 10.86 -7.90 -15.53
CA ALA A 91 9.92 -7.20 -16.41
C ALA A 91 8.80 -8.09 -16.99
N MET A 92 9.06 -9.39 -17.19
CA MET A 92 8.06 -10.36 -17.67
C MET A 92 7.01 -10.72 -16.60
N GLU A 93 7.33 -10.55 -15.32
CA GLU A 93 6.41 -10.81 -14.19
C GLU A 93 5.53 -9.60 -13.84
N ILE A 94 5.76 -8.46 -14.49
CA ILE A 94 4.91 -7.28 -14.34
C ILE A 94 3.60 -7.50 -15.11
N HIS A 95 2.50 -7.68 -14.37
CA HIS A 95 1.18 -7.92 -14.93
C HIS A 95 0.20 -6.82 -14.53
N TYR A 96 -0.83 -6.62 -15.35
CA TYR A 96 -1.97 -5.78 -14.99
C TYR A 96 -2.89 -6.54 -14.04
N ILE A 97 -2.85 -6.15 -12.78
CA ILE A 97 -3.59 -6.75 -11.66
C ILE A 97 -4.26 -5.61 -10.90
N CYS A 98 -5.44 -5.88 -10.33
CA CYS A 98 -6.10 -4.90 -9.46
C CYS A 98 -5.25 -4.53 -8.23
N PHE A 99 -5.60 -3.43 -7.56
CA PHE A 99 -4.86 -2.89 -6.42
C PHE A 99 -4.73 -3.85 -5.21
N CYS A 100 -5.66 -4.80 -5.05
CA CYS A 100 -5.58 -5.81 -4.00
C CYS A 100 -4.75 -7.06 -4.40
N GLY A 101 -4.35 -7.18 -5.67
CA GLY A 101 -3.53 -8.28 -6.17
C GLY A 101 -4.31 -9.55 -6.57
N LYS A 102 -5.63 -9.61 -6.36
CA LYS A 102 -6.43 -10.83 -6.53
C LYS A 102 -6.81 -11.15 -7.98
N ARG A 103 -7.08 -10.13 -8.80
CA ARG A 103 -7.64 -10.30 -10.15
C ARG A 103 -6.73 -9.71 -11.21
N ARG A 104 -6.25 -10.55 -12.12
CA ARG A 104 -5.62 -10.12 -13.38
C ARG A 104 -6.67 -9.51 -14.30
N ASN A 105 -6.33 -8.43 -15.01
CA ASN A 105 -7.23 -7.72 -15.92
C ASN A 105 -8.60 -7.41 -15.26
N PRO A 106 -8.63 -6.54 -14.23
CA PRO A 106 -9.86 -6.19 -13.55
C PRO A 106 -10.92 -5.59 -14.51
N PRO A 107 -12.22 -5.74 -14.18
CA PRO A 107 -13.31 -5.22 -15.01
C PRO A 107 -13.28 -3.69 -15.08
N SER A 108 -13.68 -3.16 -16.24
CA SER A 108 -13.85 -1.71 -16.45
C SER A 108 -15.31 -1.31 -16.25
N ASP A 109 -15.81 -1.37 -15.01
CA ASP A 109 -17.19 -1.01 -14.65
C ASP A 109 -17.29 0.45 -14.14
N LEU A 110 -18.13 1.29 -14.74
CA LEU A 110 -18.27 2.72 -14.40
C LEU A 110 -18.61 2.99 -12.92
N TYR A 111 -19.23 2.06 -12.21
CA TYR A 111 -19.55 2.19 -10.79
C TYR A 111 -18.40 1.82 -9.85
N LEU A 112 -17.34 1.21 -10.39
CA LEU A 112 -16.15 0.84 -9.63
C LEU A 112 -15.02 1.85 -9.86
N THR A 113 -14.19 2.04 -8.82
CA THR A 113 -12.91 2.72 -9.00
C THR A 113 -12.13 2.07 -10.15
N PRO A 114 -11.63 2.84 -11.13
CA PRO A 114 -10.80 2.31 -12.22
C PRO A 114 -9.72 1.36 -11.71
N HIS A 115 -9.45 0.28 -12.46
CA HIS A 115 -8.44 -0.72 -12.13
C HIS A 115 -8.67 -1.51 -10.83
N SER A 116 -9.84 -1.38 -10.20
CA SER A 116 -10.23 -2.17 -9.02
C SER A 116 -11.09 -3.37 -9.43
N CYS A 117 -11.08 -4.44 -8.62
CA CYS A 117 -11.84 -5.66 -8.94
C CYS A 117 -13.27 -5.71 -8.38
N GLY A 118 -13.70 -4.73 -7.59
CA GLY A 118 -15.03 -4.70 -6.96
C GLY A 118 -15.19 -5.58 -5.71
N GLU A 119 -14.37 -6.62 -5.58
CA GLU A 119 -14.35 -7.52 -4.42
C GLU A 119 -13.75 -6.89 -3.15
N PRO A 120 -14.04 -7.44 -1.94
CA PRO A 120 -13.33 -7.09 -0.71
C PRO A 120 -11.81 -7.22 -0.88
N CYS A 121 -11.06 -6.24 -0.38
CA CYS A 121 -9.63 -6.06 -0.58
C CYS A 121 -8.83 -7.28 -0.10
N GLY A 122 -9.04 -7.72 1.14
CA GLY A 122 -8.38 -8.88 1.73
C GLY A 122 -6.86 -8.75 1.92
N ARG A 123 -6.25 -7.58 1.67
CA ARG A 123 -4.84 -7.34 2.01
C ARG A 123 -4.69 -7.35 3.54
N PRO A 124 -3.61 -7.92 4.10
CA PRO A 124 -3.30 -7.79 5.53
C PRO A 124 -3.25 -6.32 5.94
N LEU A 125 -3.89 -5.96 7.05
CA LEU A 125 -3.99 -4.56 7.51
C LEU A 125 -2.69 -4.03 8.09
N GLU A 126 -1.81 -4.91 8.52
CA GLU A 126 -0.49 -4.53 8.98
C GLU A 126 0.55 -5.00 7.97
N ARG A 127 1.20 -4.02 7.35
CA ARG A 127 2.37 -4.23 6.50
C ARG A 127 3.56 -3.64 7.24
N GLU A 128 4.61 -4.45 7.33
CA GLU A 128 5.92 -4.20 7.93
C GLU A 128 6.35 -2.72 7.88
N ALA A 129 6.07 -2.00 8.95
CA ALA A 129 6.55 -0.65 9.16
C ALA A 129 7.11 -0.57 10.58
N THR A 130 8.19 -1.32 10.80
CA THR A 130 9.30 -1.05 11.73
C THR A 130 10.12 -2.33 11.79
N GLY A 131 11.38 -2.29 11.34
CA GLY A 131 12.34 -3.42 11.38
C GLY A 131 12.77 -3.81 12.80
N THR A 132 11.85 -3.77 13.76
CA THR A 132 12.01 -4.31 15.10
C THR A 132 11.54 -5.75 15.07
N VAL A 133 12.36 -6.67 15.57
CA VAL A 133 12.02 -8.07 15.80
C VAL A 133 10.73 -8.13 16.61
N LEU A 134 9.60 -8.37 15.94
CA LEU A 134 8.27 -8.40 16.54
C LEU A 134 7.86 -9.86 16.68
N SER A 135 7.36 -10.20 17.87
CA SER A 135 6.81 -11.52 18.14
C SER A 135 5.58 -11.75 17.26
N LYS A 136 5.26 -13.02 16.95
CA LYS A 136 4.09 -13.38 16.13
C LYS A 136 2.75 -12.89 16.72
N GLU A 137 2.75 -12.58 18.02
CA GLU A 137 1.63 -12.04 18.80
C GLU A 137 1.44 -10.52 18.57
N ASP A 138 2.46 -9.86 18.02
CA ASP A 138 2.44 -8.47 17.60
C ASP A 138 2.14 -8.35 16.11
N PHE A 139 1.24 -9.15 15.55
CA PHE A 139 0.68 -8.90 14.22
C PHE A 139 -0.84 -8.83 14.29
N CYS A 140 -1.41 -7.86 13.58
CA CYS A 140 -2.85 -7.78 13.38
C CYS A 140 -3.29 -8.98 12.52
N PRO A 141 -4.10 -9.94 13.05
CA PRO A 141 -4.55 -11.08 12.27
C PRO A 141 -5.66 -10.71 11.27
N HIS A 142 -6.06 -9.44 11.21
CA HIS A 142 -7.17 -8.98 10.42
C HIS A 142 -6.76 -8.60 9.00
N VAL A 143 -7.67 -8.85 8.07
CA VAL A 143 -7.57 -8.45 6.67
C VAL A 143 -8.45 -7.24 6.38
N CYS A 144 -8.11 -6.50 5.34
CA CYS A 144 -8.89 -5.36 4.88
C CYS A 144 -10.24 -5.84 4.32
N VAL A 145 -11.33 -5.37 4.93
CA VAL A 145 -12.71 -5.68 4.49
C VAL A 145 -13.30 -4.63 3.55
N LEU A 146 -12.59 -3.53 3.30
CA LEU A 146 -13.03 -2.53 2.33
C LEU A 146 -13.05 -3.11 0.92
N GLN A 147 -13.86 -2.54 0.04
CA GLN A 147 -13.78 -2.84 -1.39
C GLN A 147 -12.34 -2.58 -1.91
N CYS A 148 -11.91 -3.34 -2.92
CA CYS A 148 -10.62 -3.13 -3.59
C CYS A 148 -10.40 -1.64 -3.89
N HIS A 149 -9.34 -1.08 -3.34
CA HIS A 149 -9.06 0.34 -3.36
C HIS A 149 -7.58 0.60 -3.71
N PRO A 150 -7.26 1.73 -4.35
CA PRO A 150 -5.87 2.15 -4.53
C PRO A 150 -5.25 2.54 -3.18
N GLY A 151 -3.92 2.66 -3.16
CA GLY A 151 -3.23 3.12 -1.96
C GLY A 151 -3.11 2.07 -0.84
N PRO A 152 -2.64 2.53 0.34
CA PRO A 152 -2.46 1.72 1.54
C PRO A 152 -3.80 1.38 2.21
N CYS A 153 -3.87 0.26 2.91
CA CYS A 153 -5.06 -0.09 3.71
C CYS A 153 -5.14 0.78 4.97
N PRO A 154 -6.34 1.18 5.42
CA PRO A 154 -6.50 1.93 6.66
C PRO A 154 -6.04 1.10 7.88
N PRO A 155 -5.74 1.75 9.02
CA PRO A 155 -5.43 1.03 10.25
C PRO A 155 -6.59 0.13 10.69
N CYS A 156 -6.25 -0.96 11.39
CA CYS A 156 -7.25 -1.90 11.88
C CYS A 156 -8.13 -1.27 12.96
N LYS A 157 -9.45 -1.25 12.70
CA LYS A 157 -10.46 -0.75 13.65
C LYS A 157 -11.01 -1.84 14.59
N ALA A 158 -10.60 -3.10 14.46
CA ALA A 158 -11.02 -4.15 15.37
C ALA A 158 -10.47 -3.91 16.78
N PHE A 159 -11.12 -4.45 17.80
CA PHE A 159 -10.59 -4.45 19.16
C PHE A 159 -9.55 -5.57 19.33
N ALA A 160 -8.46 -5.27 20.02
CA ALA A 160 -7.52 -6.27 20.48
C ALA A 160 -8.08 -7.01 21.71
N PRO A 161 -7.62 -8.24 22.00
CA PRO A 161 -7.90 -8.89 23.27
C PRO A 161 -7.51 -7.99 24.46
N PRO A 162 -8.28 -7.99 25.56
CA PRO A 162 -7.96 -7.19 26.74
C PRO A 162 -6.58 -7.53 27.30
N ARG A 163 -5.77 -6.51 27.60
CA ARG A 163 -4.45 -6.66 28.24
C ARG A 163 -4.50 -6.10 29.67
N PRO A 164 -3.77 -6.68 30.63
CA PRO A 164 -3.72 -6.13 31.98
C PRO A 164 -3.08 -4.72 31.94
N CYS A 165 -3.68 -3.79 32.67
CA CYS A 165 -3.10 -2.49 32.94
C CYS A 165 -1.80 -2.69 33.74
N PRO A 166 -0.77 -1.85 33.53
CA PRO A 166 0.44 -1.87 34.36
C PRO A 166 0.18 -1.76 35.88
N CYS A 167 -0.97 -1.21 36.28
CA CYS A 167 -1.40 -1.17 37.69
C CYS A 167 -1.91 -2.50 38.26
N GLY A 168 -2.02 -3.55 37.44
CA GLY A 168 -2.50 -4.88 37.81
C GLY A 168 -4.00 -5.00 38.14
N THR A 169 -4.72 -3.88 38.29
CA THR A 169 -6.09 -3.89 38.84
C THR A 169 -7.18 -4.04 37.77
N LYS A 170 -6.92 -3.56 36.55
CA LYS A 170 -7.90 -3.52 35.46
C LYS A 170 -7.33 -4.10 34.18
N ALA A 171 -8.20 -4.66 33.34
CA ALA A 171 -7.87 -4.96 31.95
C ALA A 171 -8.29 -3.80 31.05
N ILE A 172 -7.46 -3.50 30.05
CA ILE A 172 -7.68 -2.43 29.08
C ILE A 172 -7.91 -3.08 27.71
N THR A 173 -8.98 -2.65 27.04
CA THR A 173 -9.27 -3.05 25.66
C THR A 173 -8.94 -1.88 24.74
N THR A 174 -8.06 -2.11 23.77
CA THR A 174 -7.61 -1.09 22.81
C THR A 174 -7.93 -1.50 21.38
N ARG A 175 -7.78 -0.58 20.42
CA ARG A 175 -7.83 -0.95 19.00
C ARG A 175 -6.63 -1.83 18.66
N CYS A 176 -6.81 -2.74 17.71
CA CYS A 176 -5.75 -3.62 17.24
C CYS A 176 -4.60 -2.85 16.59
N SER A 177 -4.87 -1.67 16.01
CA SER A 177 -3.85 -0.71 15.56
C SER A 177 -2.97 -0.18 16.70
N ASP A 178 -3.54 -0.07 17.91
CA ASP A 178 -2.91 0.61 19.04
C ASP A 178 -2.28 -0.40 20.03
N ARG A 179 -2.18 -1.68 19.63
CA ARG A 179 -1.71 -2.75 20.51
C ARG A 179 -0.24 -2.60 20.93
N LYS A 180 0.57 -1.87 20.15
CA LYS A 180 1.99 -1.61 20.46
C LYS A 180 2.16 -0.52 21.52
N SER A 181 1.14 0.30 21.73
CA SER A 181 1.18 1.38 22.72
C SER A 181 0.88 0.83 24.12
N VAL A 182 1.66 1.27 25.11
CA VAL A 182 1.36 0.99 26.52
C VAL A 182 0.20 1.88 26.92
N HIS A 183 -0.95 1.27 27.21
CA HIS A 183 -2.12 1.98 27.70
C HIS A 183 -2.26 1.80 29.19
N THR A 184 -2.67 2.87 29.88
CA THR A 184 -2.98 2.86 31.32
C THR A 184 -4.47 3.10 31.53
N CYS A 185 -5.00 2.65 32.67
CA CYS A 185 -6.42 2.80 33.00
C CYS A 185 -6.79 4.23 33.44
N GLY A 186 -5.84 5.18 33.38
CA GLY A 186 -6.03 6.58 33.77
C GLY A 186 -6.19 6.82 35.28
N GLN A 187 -6.10 5.79 36.12
CA GLN A 187 -6.14 5.95 37.57
C GLN A 187 -4.74 6.19 38.15
N LEU A 188 -4.67 7.00 39.20
CA LEU A 188 -3.47 7.13 40.03
C LEU A 188 -3.14 5.76 40.63
N CYS A 189 -1.90 5.33 40.41
CA CYS A 189 -1.35 4.05 40.88
C CYS A 189 -0.42 4.32 42.05
#